data_AF-A0A1Q9P326-F1
#
_entry.id   AF-A0A1Q9P326-F1
#
_cell.length_a   1.000
_cell.length_b   1.000
_cell.length_c   1.000
_cell.angle_alpha   90.00
_cell.angle_beta   90.00
_cell.angle_gamma   90.00
#
_symmetry.space_group_name_H-M   'P 1'
#
loop_
_entity.id
_entity.type
_entity.pdbx_description
1 polymer ?
#
loop_
_entity_poly.entity_id
_entity_poly.type
_entity_poly.pdbx_seq_one_letter_code
_entity_poly.pdbx_strand_id
1 'polypeptide(L)'
;MSEEESLFQLTIRELMEAAKKDGVITPEEKDIIDQVRVDADSYNMMLEESLTDGTINEQESERLNDLKQMIIDRAELIAKVDGEFDDDEQFLLKKLSDILNNHYKHQ
;
A
#
# COMPACT_ATOMS: atom_id res chain seq x y z
N MET A 1 -24.65 -0.51 -3.47
CA MET A 1 -23.47 -1.38 -3.61
C MET A 1 -22.31 -0.43 -3.70
N SER A 2 -21.47 -0.41 -2.67
CA SER A 2 -20.52 0.66 -2.37
C SER A 2 -19.44 0.73 -3.43
N GLU A 3 -19.45 1.77 -4.27
CA GLU A 3 -18.50 1.98 -5.38
C GLU A 3 -17.11 2.44 -4.90
N GLU A 4 -16.93 2.65 -3.59
CA GLU A 4 -15.63 2.82 -2.96
C GLU A 4 -15.06 1.45 -2.55
N GLU A 5 -14.78 0.58 -3.53
CA GLU A 5 -13.71 -0.40 -3.32
C GLU A 5 -12.48 0.43 -2.91
N SER A 6 -12.19 0.46 -1.59
CA SER A 6 -11.11 1.26 -1.03
C SER A 6 -9.86 1.02 -1.87
N LEU A 7 -9.16 2.07 -2.28
CA LEU A 7 -7.95 2.01 -3.12
C LEU A 7 -7.00 0.88 -2.68
N PHE A 8 -6.94 0.67 -1.36
CA PHE A 8 -6.18 -0.40 -0.74
C PHE A 8 -6.72 -1.81 -0.99
N GLN A 9 -8.03 -2.03 -1.09
CA GLN A 9 -8.57 -3.32 -1.52
C GLN A 9 -8.17 -3.66 -2.96
N LEU A 10 -8.22 -2.68 -3.86
CA LEU A 10 -7.71 -2.88 -5.23
C LEU A 10 -6.21 -3.20 -5.19
N THR A 11 -5.44 -2.46 -4.39
CA THR A 11 -4.00 -2.66 -4.18
C THR A 11 -3.70 -4.06 -3.67
N ILE A 12 -4.36 -4.49 -2.59
CA ILE A 12 -4.22 -5.82 -1.99
C ILE A 12 -4.59 -6.92 -3.00
N ARG A 13 -5.64 -6.71 -3.80
CA ARG A 13 -6.03 -7.66 -4.85
C ARG A 13 -4.96 -7.77 -5.93
N GLU A 14 -4.45 -6.64 -6.42
CA GLU A 14 -3.38 -6.62 -7.42
C GLU A 14 -2.09 -7.24 -6.90
N LEU A 15 -1.73 -6.99 -5.64
CA LEU A 15 -0.57 -7.60 -4.98
C LEU A 15 -0.78 -9.12 -4.83
N MET A 16 -1.96 -9.56 -4.42
CA MET A 16 -2.30 -11.00 -4.37
C MET A 16 -2.27 -11.66 -5.75
N GLU A 17 -2.64 -10.96 -6.82
CA GLU A 17 -2.53 -11.50 -8.18
C GLU A 17 -1.09 -11.56 -8.65
N ALA A 18 -0.27 -10.58 -8.29
CA ALA A 18 1.17 -10.59 -8.55
C ALA A 18 1.87 -11.75 -7.82
N ALA A 19 1.64 -11.93 -6.52
CA ALA A 19 2.17 -13.02 -5.72
C ALA A 19 1.63 -14.42 -6.10
N LYS A 20 0.60 -14.49 -6.96
CA LYS A 20 0.07 -15.75 -7.50
C LYS A 20 0.62 -16.08 -8.88
N LYS A 21 1.40 -15.19 -9.48
CA LYS A 21 1.81 -15.28 -10.89
C LYS A 21 2.81 -16.43 -11.12
N ASP A 22 3.64 -16.70 -10.14
CA ASP A 22 4.59 -17.83 -10.10
C ASP A 22 3.92 -19.14 -9.61
N GLY A 23 2.73 -19.02 -9.02
CA GLY A 23 1.92 -20.11 -8.49
C GLY A 23 2.18 -20.43 -7.02
N VAL A 24 3.06 -19.70 -6.33
CA VAL A 24 3.45 -19.95 -4.94
C VAL A 24 3.58 -18.61 -4.20
N ILE A 25 2.64 -18.33 -3.30
CA ILE A 25 2.78 -17.16 -2.41
C ILE A 25 3.81 -17.51 -1.33
N THR A 26 4.93 -16.77 -1.29
CA THR A 26 5.94 -16.94 -0.25
C THR A 26 5.47 -16.31 1.08
N PRO A 27 6.05 -16.73 2.22
CA PRO A 27 5.80 -16.05 3.50
C PRO A 27 6.06 -14.54 3.44
N GLU A 28 7.11 -14.12 2.74
CA GLU A 28 7.56 -12.73 2.61
C GLU A 28 6.53 -11.90 1.82
N GLU A 29 6.07 -12.40 0.67
CA GLU A 29 5.01 -11.78 -0.12
C GLU A 29 3.71 -11.65 0.67
N LYS A 30 3.37 -12.68 1.45
CA LYS A 30 2.20 -12.63 2.32
C LYS A 30 2.35 -11.58 3.41
N ASP A 31 3.52 -11.49 4.03
CA ASP A 31 3.80 -10.48 5.07
C ASP A 31 3.74 -9.06 4.48
N ILE A 32 4.23 -8.85 3.24
CA ILE A 32 4.06 -7.58 2.51
C ILE A 32 2.57 -7.26 2.36
N ILE A 33 1.76 -8.21 1.88
CA ILE A 33 0.32 -8.00 1.65
C ILE A 33 -0.42 -7.71 2.97
N ASP A 34 -0.12 -8.45 4.03
CA ASP A 34 -0.74 -8.26 5.34
C ASP A 34 -0.31 -6.92 5.95
N GLN A 35 0.95 -6.51 5.79
CA GLN A 35 1.42 -5.20 6.24
C GLN A 35 0.73 -4.05 5.49
N VAL A 36 0.64 -4.13 4.17
CA VAL A 36 -0.06 -3.14 3.33
C VAL A 36 -1.52 -3.01 3.76
N ARG A 37 -2.16 -4.10 4.18
CA ARG A 37 -3.53 -4.09 4.68
C ARG A 37 -3.66 -3.40 6.03
N VAL A 38 -2.72 -3.59 6.95
CA VAL A 38 -2.71 -2.88 8.24
C VAL A 38 -2.48 -1.38 8.03
N ASP A 39 -1.57 -1.03 7.13
CA ASP A 39 -1.29 0.37 6.85
C ASP A 39 -2.42 1.05 6.06
N ALA A 40 -3.14 0.29 5.23
CA ALA A 40 -4.36 0.75 4.57
C ALA A 40 -5.44 1.18 5.55
N ASP A 41 -5.69 0.36 6.58
CA ASP A 41 -6.64 0.68 7.64
C ASP A 41 -6.18 1.92 8.41
N SER A 42 -4.87 2.03 8.67
CA SER A 42 -4.29 3.21 9.32
C SER A 42 -4.46 4.47 8.48
N TYR A 43 -4.25 4.37 7.16
CA TYR A 43 -4.45 5.48 6.22
C TYR A 43 -5.92 5.91 6.16
N ASN A 44 -6.84 4.95 6.06
CA ASN A 44 -8.27 5.23 6.03
C ASN A 44 -8.71 5.93 7.33
N MET A 45 -8.26 5.48 8.50
CA MET A 45 -8.52 6.18 9.75
C MET A 45 -8.00 7.63 9.71
N MET A 46 -6.77 7.84 9.24
CA MET A 46 -6.15 9.17 9.19
C MET A 46 -6.86 10.09 8.19
N LEU A 47 -7.33 9.54 7.07
CA LEU A 47 -8.11 10.24 6.07
C LEU A 47 -9.50 10.59 6.62
N GLU A 48 -10.18 9.68 7.31
CA GLU A 48 -11.45 9.96 8.00
C GLU A 48 -11.27 11.05 9.06
N GLU A 49 -10.20 11.00 9.87
CA GLU A 49 -9.87 12.04 10.84
C GLU A 49 -9.64 13.40 10.16
N SER A 50 -8.88 13.44 9.07
CA SER A 50 -8.59 14.67 8.31
C SER A 50 -9.82 15.19 7.54
N LEU A 51 -10.79 14.33 7.24
CA LEU A 51 -12.06 14.72 6.63
C LEU A 51 -13.12 15.12 7.67
N THR A 52 -12.87 14.85 8.95
CA THR A 52 -13.82 15.16 10.03
C THR A 52 -14.02 16.67 10.21
N ASP A 53 -13.00 17.48 9.95
CA ASP A 53 -13.09 18.94 9.96
C ASP A 53 -13.60 19.54 8.63
N GLY A 54 -13.75 18.69 7.60
CA GLY A 54 -14.24 19.02 6.28
C GLY A 54 -13.18 19.53 5.30
N THR A 55 -11.88 19.59 5.63
CA THR A 55 -10.82 20.00 4.70
C THR A 55 -9.45 19.45 5.12
N ILE A 56 -8.84 18.66 4.22
CA ILE A 56 -7.43 18.24 4.38
C ILE A 56 -6.52 19.46 4.22
N ASN A 57 -5.88 19.86 5.30
CA ASN A 57 -4.89 20.94 5.30
C ASN A 57 -3.50 20.44 4.84
N GLU A 58 -2.56 21.37 4.63
CA GLU A 58 -1.22 21.03 4.12
C GLU A 58 -0.46 20.07 5.06
N GLN A 59 -0.64 20.18 6.38
CA GLN A 59 0.01 19.28 7.35
C GLN A 59 -0.59 17.87 7.31
N GLU A 60 -1.89 17.75 7.10
CA GLU A 60 -2.56 16.45 6.93
C GLU A 60 -2.17 15.81 5.61
N SER A 61 -2.06 16.60 4.55
CA SER A 61 -1.56 16.12 3.25
C SER A 61 -0.12 15.61 3.36
N GLU A 62 0.77 16.33 4.06
CA GLU A 62 2.12 15.86 4.38
C GLU A 62 2.09 14.55 5.16
N ARG A 63 1.29 14.46 6.23
CA ARG A 63 1.17 13.23 7.02
C ARG A 63 0.67 12.04 6.21
N LEU A 64 -0.30 12.25 5.32
CA LEU A 64 -0.79 11.20 4.43
C LEU A 64 0.31 10.75 3.46
N ASN A 65 1.13 11.68 2.95
CA ASN A 65 2.28 11.33 2.11
C ASN A 65 3.39 10.62 2.91
N ASP A 66 3.69 11.04 4.13
CA ASP A 66 4.62 10.35 5.03
C ASP A 66 4.15 8.93 5.30
N LEU A 67 2.84 8.73 5.50
CA LEU A 67 2.28 7.40 5.70
C LEU A 67 2.43 6.54 4.45
N LYS A 68 2.20 7.08 3.25
CA LYS A 68 2.44 6.36 1.98
C LYS A 68 3.90 5.95 1.84
N GLN A 69 4.83 6.86 2.18
CA GLN A 69 6.25 6.55 2.11
C GLN A 69 6.61 5.46 3.12
N MET A 70 6.08 5.55 4.34
CA MET A 70 6.26 4.53 5.37
C MET A 70 5.74 3.16 4.94
N ILE A 71 4.62 3.10 4.22
CA ILE A 71 4.08 1.85 3.65
C ILE A 71 5.08 1.21 2.69
N ILE A 72 5.63 2.01 1.79
CA ILE A 72 6.61 1.54 0.80
C ILE A 72 7.89 1.08 1.50
N ASP A 73 8.41 1.88 2.43
CA ASP A 73 9.63 1.57 3.17
C ASP A 73 9.48 0.29 4.02
N ARG A 74 8.30 0.07 4.64
CA ARG A 74 8.00 -1.16 5.39
C ARG A 74 7.91 -2.37 4.49
N ALA A 75 7.20 -2.26 3.38
CA ALA A 75 7.10 -3.33 2.41
C ALA A 75 8.50 -3.68 1.85
N GLU A 76 9.34 -2.68 1.59
CA GLU A 76 10.71 -2.87 1.12
C GLU A 76 11.62 -3.52 2.18
N LEU A 77 11.40 -3.21 3.46
CA LEU A 77 12.09 -3.89 4.55
C LEU A 77 11.72 -5.37 4.60
N ILE A 78 10.43 -5.72 4.50
CA ILE A 78 9.95 -7.11 4.53
C ILE A 78 10.52 -7.89 3.35
N ALA A 79 10.47 -7.33 2.14
CA ALA A 79 11.07 -7.87 0.93
C ALA A 79 12.61 -8.02 0.99
N LYS A 80 13.26 -7.47 2.02
CA LYS A 80 14.72 -7.58 2.21
C LYS A 80 15.09 -8.43 3.42
N VAL A 81 14.12 -9.00 4.12
CA VAL A 81 14.34 -9.74 5.38
C VAL A 81 15.17 -11.00 5.14
N ASP A 82 14.91 -11.73 4.06
CA ASP A 82 15.61 -12.96 3.72
C ASP A 82 16.98 -12.72 3.04
N GLY A 83 17.22 -11.47 2.62
CA GLY A 83 18.44 -11.02 1.95
C GLY A 83 18.45 -11.28 0.44
N GLU A 84 17.38 -11.86 -0.12
CA GLU A 84 17.22 -12.11 -1.54
C GLU A 84 16.06 -11.25 -2.07
N PHE A 85 16.40 -10.04 -2.51
CA PHE A 85 15.40 -9.15 -3.11
C PHE A 85 15.04 -9.62 -4.53
N ASP A 86 14.05 -10.48 -4.63
CA ASP A 86 13.74 -11.20 -5.86
C ASP A 86 12.93 -10.35 -6.87
N ASP A 87 12.73 -10.90 -8.06
CA ASP A 87 12.00 -10.21 -9.14
C ASP A 87 10.51 -10.03 -8.80
N ASP A 88 9.93 -10.89 -7.96
CA ASP A 88 8.51 -10.89 -7.61
C ASP A 88 8.23 -9.84 -6.52
N GLU A 89 9.08 -9.73 -5.51
CA GLU A 89 9.09 -8.69 -4.49
C GLU A 89 9.33 -7.30 -5.08
N GLN A 90 10.30 -7.20 -6.01
CA GLN A 90 10.52 -5.97 -6.77
C GLN A 90 9.27 -5.56 -7.54
N PHE A 91 8.60 -6.53 -8.16
CA PHE A 91 7.38 -6.29 -8.90
C PHE A 91 6.22 -5.87 -7.98
N LEU A 92 6.07 -6.50 -6.82
CA LEU A 92 5.08 -6.16 -5.79
C LEU A 92 5.28 -4.73 -5.28
N LEU A 93 6.49 -4.36 -4.89
CA LEU A 93 6.80 -3.01 -4.42
C LEU A 93 6.59 -1.95 -5.49
N LYS A 94 6.99 -2.26 -6.72
CA LYS A 94 6.77 -1.34 -7.84
C LYS A 94 5.29 -1.13 -8.10
N LYS A 95 4.48 -2.20 -8.08
CA LYS A 95 3.02 -2.09 -8.18
C LYS A 95 2.42 -1.28 -7.04
N LEU A 96 2.85 -1.55 -5.80
CA LEU A 96 2.40 -0.81 -4.63
C LEU A 96 2.69 0.69 -4.79
N SER A 97 3.92 1.05 -5.15
CA SER A 97 4.33 2.43 -5.39
C SER A 97 3.58 3.06 -6.56
N ASP A 98 3.36 2.33 -7.66
CA ASP A 98 2.60 2.84 -8.82
C ASP A 98 1.15 3.12 -8.45
N ILE A 99 0.48 2.25 -7.68
CA ILE A 99 -0.91 2.46 -7.28
C ILE A 99 -1.02 3.64 -6.32
N LEU A 100 -0.10 3.74 -5.36
CA LEU A 100 0.00 4.88 -4.44
C LEU A 100 0.36 6.20 -5.14
N ASN A 101 1.09 6.18 -6.26
CA ASN A 101 1.46 7.39 -7.01
C ASN A 101 0.44 7.79 -8.09
N ASN A 102 -0.12 6.84 -8.85
CA ASN A 102 -1.02 7.15 -9.96
C ASN A 102 -2.37 7.67 -9.48
N HIS A 103 -2.92 7.13 -8.39
CA HIS A 103 -4.23 7.55 -7.93
C HIS A 103 -4.24 8.89 -7.19
N TYR A 104 -3.06 9.39 -6.76
CA TYR A 104 -2.92 10.68 -6.09
C TYR A 104 -2.42 11.82 -7.00
N LYS A 105 -2.15 11.55 -8.29
CA LYS A 105 -1.84 12.58 -9.30
C LYS A 105 -3.05 13.37 -9.79
N HIS A 106 -4.26 13.05 -9.32
CA HIS A 106 -5.51 13.70 -9.72
C HIS A 106 -6.20 14.51 -8.59
N GLN A 107 -5.44 15.02 -7.62
CA GLN A 107 -5.89 16.13 -6.77
C GLN A 107 -5.37 17.46 -7.31
#